data_AF-W7DCM9-F1
#
_entry.id   AF-W7DCM9-F1
#
_cell.length_a   1.000
_cell.length_b   1.000
_cell.length_c   1.000
_cell.angle_alpha   90.00
_cell.angle_beta   90.00
_cell.angle_gamma   90.00
#
_symmetry.space_group_name_H-M   'P 1'
#
loop_
_entity.id
_entity.type
_entity.pdbx_description
1 polymer ?
#
loop_
_entity_poly.entity_id
_entity_poly.type
_entity_poly.pdbx_seq_one_letter_code
_entity_poly.pdbx_strand_id
1 'polypeptide(L)'
;MIQYRNLLGVSVTTIYETFLDAFSDYAIPMKPSLATFQNMLVSKGFQADSSVGAFDQSDLVGFILNGERETQVYNLGTGVKVAYRAQKIASGMLDASIRLLFEKKSDGLRARSFARQSEGLRALQAKKFRNHPPFSMLSLRGAPNIPKTIA
;
A
#
# COMPACT_ATOMS: atom_id res chain seq x y z
N MET A 1 -4.06 -0.66 21.91
CA MET A 1 -2.64 -0.57 21.46
C MET A 1 -2.61 -1.05 20.03
N ILE A 2 -2.04 -0.29 19.11
CA ILE A 2 -2.03 -0.67 17.68
C ILE A 2 -1.01 -1.77 17.43
N GLN A 3 -1.45 -2.85 16.79
CA GLN A 3 -0.61 -3.94 16.31
C GLN A 3 -0.44 -3.85 14.80
N TYR A 4 0.77 -4.14 14.32
CA TYR A 4 1.09 -4.15 12.90
C TYR A 4 1.45 -5.57 12.47
N ARG A 5 0.74 -6.10 11.48
CA ARG A 5 0.96 -7.45 10.93
C ARG A 5 0.55 -7.51 9.47
N ASN A 6 0.89 -8.60 8.79
CA ASN A 6 0.48 -8.79 7.40
C ASN A 6 -1.05 -8.94 7.28
N LEU A 7 -1.57 -8.89 6.04
CA LEU A 7 -3.00 -9.04 5.77
C LEU A 7 -3.42 -10.49 5.51
N LEU A 8 -2.60 -11.50 5.83
CA LEU A 8 -3.02 -12.89 5.71
C LEU A 8 -4.21 -13.18 6.62
N GLY A 9 -5.21 -13.88 6.08
CA GLY A 9 -6.46 -14.19 6.78
C GLY A 9 -7.42 -13.01 6.91
N VAL A 10 -7.06 -11.81 6.46
CA VAL A 10 -7.97 -10.66 6.45
C VAL A 10 -8.85 -10.72 5.21
N SER A 11 -10.17 -10.63 5.40
CA SER A 11 -11.11 -10.67 4.28
C SER A 11 -10.98 -9.41 3.40
N VAL A 12 -11.20 -9.56 2.10
CA VAL A 12 -11.21 -8.41 1.18
C VAL A 12 -12.31 -7.41 1.57
N THR A 13 -13.43 -7.88 2.10
CA THR A 13 -14.52 -7.03 2.61
C THR A 13 -14.04 -6.12 3.74
N THR A 14 -13.29 -6.66 4.72
CA THR A 14 -12.73 -5.88 5.83
C THR A 14 -11.74 -4.82 5.33
N ILE A 15 -10.90 -5.17 4.35
CA ILE A 15 -9.97 -4.21 3.72
C ILE A 15 -10.76 -3.11 3.00
N TYR A 16 -11.82 -3.47 2.27
CA TYR A 16 -12.69 -2.55 1.54
C TYR A 16 -13.45 -1.60 2.47
N GLU A 17 -13.99 -2.06 3.59
CA GLU A 17 -14.65 -1.19 4.58
C GLU A 17 -13.67 -0.19 5.18
N THR A 18 -12.47 -0.66 5.52
CA THR A 18 -11.38 0.20 6.01
C THR A 18 -10.96 1.22 4.96
N PHE A 19 -10.95 0.82 3.69
CA PHE A 19 -10.68 1.69 2.55
C PHE A 19 -11.71 2.80 2.41
N LEU A 20 -13.00 2.45 2.47
CA LEU A 20 -14.08 3.43 2.36
C LEU A 20 -14.01 4.48 3.46
N ASP A 21 -13.75 4.06 4.70
CA ASP A 21 -13.56 4.96 5.83
C ASP A 21 -12.30 5.82 5.63
N ALA A 22 -11.16 5.19 5.32
CA ALA A 22 -9.87 5.87 5.16
C ALA A 22 -9.86 6.94 4.08
N PHE A 23 -10.83 6.95 3.16
CA PHE A 23 -10.99 7.96 2.11
C PHE A 23 -12.35 8.68 2.14
N SER A 24 -13.12 8.54 3.23
CA SER A 24 -14.48 9.07 3.36
C SER A 24 -14.55 10.59 3.43
N ASP A 25 -13.50 11.24 3.91
CA ASP A 25 -13.41 12.69 4.11
C ASP A 25 -12.76 13.44 2.94
N TYR A 26 -12.57 12.77 1.80
CA TYR A 26 -12.01 13.38 0.60
C TYR A 26 -13.06 14.15 -0.19
N ALA A 27 -12.66 15.30 -0.73
CA ALA A 27 -13.52 16.16 -1.55
C ALA A 27 -14.10 15.44 -2.78
N ILE A 28 -13.34 14.50 -3.35
CA ILE A 28 -13.83 13.59 -4.40
C ILE A 28 -14.08 12.22 -3.75
N PRO A 29 -15.34 11.75 -3.68
CA PRO A 29 -15.67 10.48 -3.03
C PRO A 29 -14.97 9.28 -3.70
N MET A 30 -14.10 8.59 -2.97
CA MET A 30 -13.52 7.32 -3.40
C MET A 30 -14.36 6.15 -2.90
N LYS A 31 -15.47 5.89 -3.60
CA LYS A 31 -16.43 4.83 -3.25
C LYS A 31 -16.64 3.86 -4.43
N PRO A 32 -15.60 3.14 -4.89
CA PRO A 32 -15.80 2.08 -5.87
C PRO A 32 -16.73 1.01 -5.28
N SER A 33 -17.46 0.27 -6.10
CA SER A 33 -18.16 -0.92 -5.59
C SER A 33 -17.14 -1.97 -5.12
N LEU A 34 -17.58 -2.89 -4.24
CA LEU A 34 -16.73 -4.00 -3.77
C LEU A 34 -16.15 -4.80 -4.94
N ALA A 35 -16.97 -5.08 -5.97
CA ALA A 35 -16.52 -5.79 -7.17
C ALA A 35 -15.43 -5.02 -7.94
N THR A 36 -15.58 -3.70 -8.10
CA THR A 36 -14.56 -2.85 -8.73
C THR A 36 -13.28 -2.83 -7.91
N PHE A 37 -13.39 -2.77 -6.58
CA PHE A 37 -12.24 -2.82 -5.68
C PHE A 37 -11.51 -4.17 -5.75
N GLN A 38 -12.25 -5.29 -5.75
CA GLN A 38 -11.71 -6.63 -5.92
C GLN A 38 -10.98 -6.77 -7.26
N ASN A 39 -11.61 -6.35 -8.36
CA ASN A 39 -11.01 -6.36 -9.70
C ASN A 39 -9.73 -5.51 -9.75
N MET A 40 -9.72 -4.37 -9.05
CA MET A 40 -8.53 -3.53 -8.92
C MET A 40 -7.41 -4.26 -8.17
N LEU A 41 -7.70 -4.93 -7.05
CA LEU A 41 -6.69 -5.71 -6.31
C LEU A 41 -6.10 -6.83 -7.18
N VAL A 42 -6.94 -7.59 -7.86
CA VAL A 42 -6.53 -8.69 -8.75
C VAL A 42 -5.67 -8.17 -9.91
N SER A 43 -6.15 -7.18 -10.66
CA SER A 43 -5.42 -6.63 -11.82
C SER A 43 -4.08 -5.97 -11.43
N LYS A 44 -3.98 -5.47 -10.19
CA LYS A 44 -2.76 -4.90 -9.63
C LYS A 44 -1.91 -5.91 -8.87
N GLY A 45 -2.23 -7.20 -8.91
CA GLY A 45 -1.39 -8.26 -8.33
C GLY A 45 -1.23 -8.12 -6.82
N PHE A 46 -2.29 -7.72 -6.11
CA PHE A 46 -2.31 -7.62 -4.65
C PHE A 46 -1.81 -8.90 -3.98
N GLN A 47 -0.92 -8.74 -3.00
CA GLN A 47 -0.38 -9.83 -2.20
C GLN A 47 -0.57 -9.52 -0.71
N ALA A 48 -1.41 -10.31 -0.04
CA ALA A 48 -1.79 -10.08 1.35
C ALA A 48 -0.64 -10.31 2.34
N ASP A 49 0.22 -11.28 2.04
CA ASP A 49 1.43 -11.59 2.81
C ASP A 49 2.48 -10.49 2.73
N SER A 50 2.52 -9.73 1.63
CA SER A 50 3.39 -8.57 1.45
C SER A 50 2.76 -7.23 1.81
N SER A 51 1.48 -7.24 2.19
CA SER A 51 0.73 -6.06 2.62
C SER A 51 0.67 -5.98 4.15
N VAL A 52 0.50 -4.79 4.70
CA VAL A 52 0.46 -4.57 6.15
C VAL A 52 -0.86 -3.95 6.58
N GLY A 53 -1.40 -4.43 7.69
CA GLY A 53 -2.52 -3.82 8.40
C GLY A 53 -2.09 -3.24 9.75
N ALA A 54 -2.73 -2.15 10.14
CA ALA A 54 -2.77 -1.65 11.51
C ALA A 54 -4.07 -2.10 12.16
N PHE A 55 -3.96 -2.72 13.34
CA PHE A 55 -5.09 -3.30 14.05
C PHE A 55 -5.21 -2.69 15.44
N ASP A 56 -6.40 -2.22 15.78
CA ASP A 56 -6.78 -2.01 17.18
C ASP A 56 -7.64 -3.19 17.61
N GLN A 57 -7.07 -4.06 18.45
CA GLN A 57 -7.65 -5.38 18.75
C GLN A 57 -7.88 -6.21 17.46
N SER A 58 -9.14 -6.54 17.15
CA SER A 58 -9.55 -7.24 15.93
C SER A 58 -9.77 -6.31 14.74
N ASP A 59 -9.90 -5.00 14.97
CA ASP A 59 -10.39 -4.08 13.96
C ASP A 59 -9.24 -3.57 13.09
N LEU A 60 -9.40 -3.71 11.76
CA LEU A 60 -8.49 -3.10 10.81
C LEU A 60 -8.76 -1.59 10.77
N VAL A 61 -7.76 -0.80 11.18
CA VAL A 61 -7.84 0.67 11.28
C VAL A 61 -6.94 1.39 10.27
N GLY A 62 -6.08 0.64 9.58
CA GLY A 62 -5.28 1.14 8.48
C GLY A 62 -4.63 0.03 7.69
N PHE A 63 -4.13 0.36 6.51
CA PHE A 63 -3.45 -0.59 5.63
C PHE A 63 -2.34 0.08 4.79
N ILE A 64 -1.38 -0.73 4.38
CA ILE A 64 -0.54 -0.56 3.20
C ILE A 64 -0.79 -1.78 2.32
N LEU A 65 -1.46 -1.59 1.18
CA LEU A 65 -1.71 -2.63 0.20
C LEU A 65 -0.54 -2.67 -0.77
N ASN A 66 0.07 -3.83 -0.93
CA ASN A 66 1.18 -4.05 -1.83
C ASN A 66 0.81 -5.05 -2.92
N GLY A 67 1.32 -4.82 -4.12
CA GLY A 67 1.28 -5.77 -5.21
C GLY A 67 2.68 -6.26 -5.55
N GLU A 68 2.76 -7.44 -6.14
CA GLU A 68 4.01 -8.03 -6.60
C GLU A 68 4.00 -8.25 -8.11
N ARG A 69 5.08 -7.85 -8.77
CA ARG A 69 5.36 -8.17 -10.17
C ARG A 69 6.83 -8.50 -10.33
N GLU A 70 7.10 -9.68 -10.87
CA GLU A 70 8.45 -10.21 -11.10
C GLU A 70 9.33 -10.18 -9.83
N THR A 71 10.15 -9.15 -9.68
CA THR A 71 11.12 -8.97 -8.58
C THR A 71 10.80 -7.74 -7.75
N GLN A 72 9.61 -7.17 -7.94
CA GLN A 72 9.23 -5.88 -7.38
C GLN A 72 7.95 -5.94 -6.56
N VAL A 73 8.03 -5.37 -5.35
CA VAL A 73 6.88 -5.02 -4.54
C VAL A 73 6.58 -3.53 -4.71
N TYR A 74 5.33 -3.16 -4.94
CA TYR A 74 4.90 -1.77 -5.12
C TYR A 74 3.61 -1.48 -4.36
N ASN A 75 3.49 -0.25 -3.87
CA ASN A 75 2.32 0.22 -3.14
C ASN A 75 1.12 0.38 -4.08
N LEU A 76 0.00 -0.23 -3.71
CA LEU A 76 -1.31 -0.09 -4.36
C LEU A 76 -2.16 0.99 -3.70
N GLY A 77 -1.93 1.26 -2.41
CA GLY A 77 -2.67 2.23 -1.63
C GLY A 77 -2.32 2.16 -0.15
N THR A 78 -2.33 3.32 0.50
CA THR A 78 -2.12 3.44 1.95
C THR A 78 -3.25 4.26 2.55
N GLY A 79 -3.90 3.72 3.57
CA GLY A 79 -5.05 4.35 4.21
C GLY A 79 -5.04 4.14 5.71
N VAL A 80 -5.54 5.14 6.44
CA VAL A 80 -5.84 5.04 7.88
C VAL A 80 -7.23 5.64 8.07
N LYS A 81 -8.10 4.90 8.77
CA LYS A 81 -9.45 5.36 9.14
C LYS A 81 -9.38 6.76 9.73
N VAL A 82 -10.37 7.60 9.43
CA VAL A 82 -10.31 9.04 9.76
C VAL A 82 -10.06 9.26 11.25
N ALA A 83 -10.76 8.51 12.11
CA ALA A 83 -10.63 8.58 13.56
C ALA A 83 -9.24 8.19 14.11
N TYR A 84 -8.44 7.47 13.32
CA TYR A 84 -7.13 6.93 13.72
C TYR A 84 -5.95 7.73 13.15
N ARG A 85 -6.21 8.80 12.38
CA ARG A 85 -5.17 9.65 11.80
C ARG A 85 -4.46 10.49 12.87
N ALA A 86 -3.33 11.09 12.48
CA ALA A 86 -2.44 11.87 13.36
C ALA A 86 -1.80 11.11 14.54
N GLN A 87 -1.96 9.79 14.61
CA GLN A 87 -1.39 8.93 15.67
C GLN A 87 -0.10 8.18 15.24
N LYS A 88 0.59 8.67 14.19
CA LYS A 88 1.78 8.02 13.60
C LYS A 88 1.58 6.56 13.13
N ILE A 89 0.33 6.12 12.98
CA ILE A 89 -0.02 4.76 12.52
C ILE A 89 0.55 4.46 11.13
N ALA A 90 0.49 5.41 10.20
CA ALA A 90 1.07 5.25 8.87
C ALA A 90 2.59 5.02 8.93
N SER A 91 3.29 5.68 9.84
CA SER A 91 4.73 5.48 10.05
C SER A 91 5.00 4.09 10.65
N GLY A 92 4.21 3.66 11.63
CA GLY A 92 4.32 2.31 12.19
C GLY A 92 4.05 1.20 11.17
N MET A 93 3.04 1.37 10.31
CA MET A 93 2.79 0.46 9.19
C MET A 93 3.96 0.42 8.20
N LEU A 94 4.58 1.58 7.91
CA LEU A 94 5.75 1.61 7.04
C LEU A 94 6.93 0.83 7.62
N ASP A 95 7.23 1.03 8.91
CA ASP A 95 8.31 0.31 9.58
C ASP A 95 8.04 -1.20 9.61
N ALA A 96 6.80 -1.60 9.85
CA ALA A 96 6.38 -3.01 9.78
C ALA A 96 6.48 -3.56 8.35
N SER A 97 6.07 -2.79 7.34
CA SER A 97 6.17 -3.21 5.93
C SER A 97 7.62 -3.40 5.50
N ILE A 98 8.52 -2.54 5.99
CA ILE A 98 9.95 -2.67 5.77
C ILE A 98 10.46 -3.98 6.38
N ARG A 99 10.18 -4.24 7.66
CA ARG A 99 10.61 -5.47 8.34
C ARG A 99 10.11 -6.72 7.63
N LEU A 100 8.82 -6.77 7.34
CA LEU A 100 8.16 -7.87 6.65
C LEU A 100 8.81 -8.18 5.30
N LEU A 101 9.04 -7.14 4.48
CA LEU A 101 9.59 -7.31 3.15
C LEU A 101 11.09 -7.69 3.20
N PHE A 102 11.80 -7.31 4.26
CA PHE A 102 13.18 -7.78 4.51
C PHE A 102 13.22 -9.24 4.96
N GLU A 103 12.30 -9.65 5.83
CA GLU A 103 12.18 -11.04 6.29
C GLU A 103 11.88 -11.96 5.09
N LYS A 104 10.87 -11.61 4.29
CA LYS A 104 10.51 -12.35 3.06
C LYS A 104 11.64 -12.39 2.02
N LYS A 105 12.54 -11.41 2.01
CA LYS A 105 13.74 -11.39 1.15
C LYS A 105 14.77 -12.46 1.57
N SER A 106 14.86 -12.78 2.86
CA SER A 106 15.79 -13.79 3.38
C SER A 106 15.44 -15.21 2.92
N ASP A 107 14.20 -15.41 2.46
CA ASP A 107 13.67 -16.68 1.95
C ASP A 107 13.78 -16.85 0.42
N GLY A 108 14.45 -15.92 -0.30
CA GLY A 108 14.90 -16.15 -1.69
C GLY A 108 14.23 -15.33 -2.81
N LEU A 109 13.44 -14.29 -2.51
CA LEU A 109 12.87 -13.41 -3.56
C LEU A 109 13.75 -12.19 -3.88
N ARG A 110 13.92 -11.97 -5.19
CA ARG A 110 14.97 -11.18 -5.85
C ARG A 110 15.02 -9.69 -5.48
N ALA A 111 16.25 -9.24 -5.22
CA ALA A 111 16.62 -7.88 -4.85
C ALA A 111 16.50 -6.88 -6.02
N ARG A 112 15.70 -5.81 -5.85
CA ARG A 112 15.93 -4.44 -6.40
C ARG A 112 14.89 -3.39 -5.98
N SER A 113 13.74 -3.78 -5.42
CA SER A 113 12.61 -2.83 -5.26
C SER A 113 12.45 -2.15 -3.90
N PHE A 114 13.25 -2.54 -2.92
CA PHE A 114 13.09 -2.06 -1.55
C PHE A 114 13.55 -0.61 -1.36
N ALA A 115 14.69 -0.23 -1.97
CA ALA A 115 15.28 1.10 -1.81
C ALA A 115 14.38 2.23 -2.37
N ARG A 116 13.76 2.00 -3.53
CA ARG A 116 12.83 2.97 -4.14
C ARG A 116 11.55 3.15 -3.32
N GLN A 117 11.05 2.08 -2.69
CA GLN A 117 9.81 2.15 -1.91
C GLN A 117 10.03 2.90 -0.59
N SER A 118 11.16 2.66 0.11
CA SER A 118 11.50 3.40 1.32
C SER A 118 11.70 4.90 1.07
N GLU A 119 12.30 5.29 -0.07
CA GLU A 119 12.47 6.70 -0.42
C GLU A 119 11.15 7.35 -0.84
N GLY A 120 10.33 6.68 -1.66
CA GLY A 120 9.03 7.17 -2.12
C GLY A 120 7.99 7.30 -1.01
N LEU A 121 7.93 6.33 -0.08
CA LEU A 121 7.00 6.35 1.06
C LEU A 121 7.43 7.35 2.14
N ARG A 122 8.74 7.52 2.38
CA ARG A 122 9.26 8.62 3.22
C ARG A 122 9.00 9.99 2.58
N ALA A 123 9.15 10.11 1.27
CA ALA A 123 8.81 11.32 0.53
C ALA A 123 7.30 11.63 0.57
N LEU A 124 6.42 10.61 0.47
CA LEU A 124 4.96 10.78 0.63
C LEU A 124 4.58 11.24 2.05
N GLN A 125 5.20 10.67 3.09
CA GLN A 125 5.02 11.13 4.47
C GLN A 125 5.49 12.59 4.65
N ALA A 126 6.59 12.98 3.99
CA ALA A 126 7.10 14.35 4.03
C ALA A 126 6.22 15.36 3.26
N LYS A 127 5.50 14.94 2.21
CA LYS A 127 4.78 15.84 1.30
C LYS A 127 3.36 16.27 1.72
N LYS A 128 2.99 16.04 2.98
CA LYS A 128 1.68 16.41 3.56
C LYS A 128 0.51 15.68 2.89
N PHE A 129 -0.13 14.79 3.64
CA PHE A 129 -1.53 14.37 3.45
C PHE A 129 -2.48 15.56 3.64
N ARG A 130 -2.26 16.68 2.95
CA ARG A 130 -3.03 17.90 3.17
C ARG A 130 -4.22 18.05 2.25
N ASN A 131 -4.28 17.50 1.03
CA ASN A 131 -5.44 17.73 0.14
C ASN A 131 -5.62 16.78 -1.06
N HIS A 132 -4.93 15.62 -1.15
CA HIS A 132 -5.13 14.71 -2.30
C HIS A 132 -5.12 13.22 -1.93
N PRO A 133 -6.00 12.40 -2.54
CA PRO A 133 -5.97 10.96 -2.34
C PRO A 133 -4.64 10.34 -2.76
N PRO A 134 -4.01 9.50 -1.92
CA PRO A 134 -2.94 8.61 -2.35
C PRO A 134 -3.55 7.38 -3.03
N PHE A 135 -4.42 7.60 -4.02
CA PHE A 135 -4.37 6.72 -5.18
C PHE A 135 -3.34 7.32 -6.10
N SER A 136 -2.09 6.86 -5.99
CA SER A 136 -1.25 6.90 -7.17
C SER A 136 -1.85 5.92 -8.18
N MET A 137 -2.87 6.38 -8.90
CA MET A 137 -3.05 6.08 -10.31
C MET A 137 -1.87 6.72 -11.08
N LEU A 138 -0.64 6.48 -10.64
CA LEU A 138 0.56 6.70 -11.43
C LEU A 138 0.71 5.42 -12.26
N SER A 139 -0.18 5.29 -13.23
CA SER A 139 0.23 4.77 -14.52
C SER A 139 1.40 5.65 -14.94
N LEU A 140 2.63 5.15 -14.76
CA LEU A 140 3.72 5.62 -15.61
C LEU A 140 3.38 5.15 -17.01
N ARG A 141 2.56 5.94 -17.71
CA ARG A 141 2.79 6.15 -19.14
C ARG A 141 4.25 6.58 -19.25
N GLY A 142 5.05 5.72 -19.88
CA GLY A 142 6.41 6.03 -20.30
C GLY A 142 7.49 5.70 -19.27
N ALA A 143 8.00 4.48 -19.32
CA ALA A 143 9.46 4.35 -19.33
C ALA A 143 9.90 4.49 -20.80
N PRO A 144 10.88 5.36 -21.10
CA PRO A 144 11.31 5.66 -22.46
C PRO A 144 11.90 4.42 -23.14
N ASN A 145 11.64 4.34 -24.45
CA ASN A 145 12.34 3.51 -25.40
C ASN A 145 13.85 3.64 -25.15
N ILE A 146 14.51 2.59 -24.66
CA ILE A 146 15.96 2.54 -24.61
C ILE A 146 16.41 2.42 -26.07
N PRO A 147 17.15 3.38 -26.64
CA PRO A 147 17.71 3.18 -27.97
C PRO A 147 18.62 1.95 -27.88
N LYS A 148 18.39 0.98 -28.76
CA LYS A 148 19.41 -0.04 -29.03
C LYS A 148 20.66 0.71 -29.44
N THR A 149 21.70 0.64 -28.62
CA THR A 149 23.02 1.11 -28.99
C THR A 149 23.42 0.39 -30.27
N ILE A 150 23.72 1.20 -31.27
CA ILE A 150 24.28 0.83 -32.56
C ILE A 150 25.64 0.18 -32.25
N ALA A 151 25.83 -1.05 -32.72
CA ALA A 151 27.15 -1.59 -33.05
C ALA A 151 27.36 -1.38 -34.54
#